data_AF-A0A5J6VZI9-F1
#
_entry.id   AF-A0A5J6VZI9-F1
#
_cell.length_a   1.000
_cell.length_b   1.000
_cell.length_c   1.000
_cell.angle_alpha   90.00
_cell.angle_beta   90.00
_cell.angle_gamma   90.00
#
_symmetry.space_group_name_H-M   'P 1'
#
loop_
_entity.id
_entity.type
_entity.pdbx_description
1 polymer ?
#
loop_
_entity_poly.entity_id
_entity_poly.type
_entity_poly.pdbx_seq_one_letter_code
_entity_poly.pdbx_strand_id
1 'polypeptide(L)'
;MVQSQRPLFWVASAKKDLMDMPEDVRDTFGYALHLAQIGGKHAQAKPLKGFGSADLVEIVEDFKGDTFRAVYTVRFQEKIYVLHSFQKKATQGIRTPKPDMDKIHERLKWAERHAKGVIE
;
A
#
# COMPACT_ATOMS: atom_id res chain seq x y z
N MET A 1 8.03 -18.11 20.16
CA MET A 1 7.17 -16.94 20.42
C MET A 1 6.47 -16.60 19.12
N VAL A 2 5.15 -16.72 19.04
CA VAL A 2 4.41 -16.29 17.85
C VAL A 2 4.55 -14.77 17.80
N GLN A 3 5.24 -14.22 16.79
CA GLN A 3 5.21 -12.78 16.58
C GLN A 3 3.75 -12.42 16.31
N SER A 4 3.15 -11.63 17.22
CA SER A 4 1.83 -11.06 17.00
C SER A 4 1.87 -10.27 15.71
N GLN A 5 1.08 -10.66 14.71
CA GLN A 5 1.02 -9.96 13.44
C GLN A 5 0.62 -8.51 13.70
N ARG A 6 1.34 -7.56 13.10
CA ARG A 6 0.94 -6.16 13.19
C ARG A 6 -0.45 -6.01 12.55
N PRO A 7 -1.42 -5.37 13.22
CA PRO A 7 -2.72 -5.10 12.61
C PRO A 7 -2.56 -4.29 11.33
N LEU A 8 -3.39 -4.63 10.34
CA LEU A 8 -3.43 -3.99 9.03
C LEU A 8 -4.73 -3.20 8.89
N PHE A 9 -4.59 -1.91 8.63
CA PHE A 9 -5.68 -0.96 8.48
C PHE A 9 -5.81 -0.55 7.02
N TRP A 10 -7.03 -0.60 6.50
CA TRP A 10 -7.36 -0.15 5.16
C TRP A 10 -7.84 1.29 5.21
N VAL A 11 -7.17 2.20 4.51
CA VAL A 11 -7.58 3.60 4.48
C VAL A 11 -8.53 3.86 3.31
N ALA A 12 -9.69 4.44 3.63
CA ALA A 12 -10.72 4.80 2.65
C ALA A 12 -11.09 3.61 1.73
N SER A 13 -11.05 3.80 0.41
CA SER A 13 -11.45 2.79 -0.58
C SER A 13 -10.41 1.69 -0.82
N ALA A 14 -9.22 1.74 -0.23
CA ALA A 14 -8.10 0.88 -0.62
C ALA A 14 -8.40 -0.63 -0.60
N LYS A 15 -9.24 -1.09 0.36
CA LYS A 15 -9.69 -2.49 0.40
C LYS A 15 -10.64 -2.81 -0.73
N LYS A 16 -11.63 -1.96 -0.95
CA LYS A 16 -12.60 -2.12 -2.03
C LYS A 16 -11.89 -2.16 -3.39
N ASP A 17 -11.00 -1.19 -3.61
CA ASP A 17 -10.24 -1.08 -4.86
C ASP A 17 -9.34 -2.31 -5.09
N LEU A 18 -8.79 -2.91 -4.02
CA LEU A 18 -8.09 -4.20 -4.12
C LEU A 18 -9.04 -5.34 -4.50
N MET A 19 -10.21 -5.42 -3.86
CA MET A 19 -11.15 -6.51 -4.09
C MET A 19 -11.70 -6.53 -5.53
N ASP A 20 -11.72 -5.38 -6.19
CA ASP A 20 -12.11 -5.20 -7.60
C ASP A 20 -10.99 -5.60 -8.59
N MET A 21 -9.78 -5.94 -8.12
CA MET A 21 -8.67 -6.40 -8.97
C MET A 21 -8.78 -7.88 -9.35
N PRO A 22 -8.05 -8.32 -10.40
CA PRO A 22 -7.91 -9.75 -10.72
C PRO A 22 -7.41 -10.58 -9.54
N GLU A 23 -7.82 -11.85 -9.49
CA GLU A 23 -7.49 -12.77 -8.40
C GLU A 23 -5.98 -12.89 -8.14
N ASP A 24 -5.18 -13.14 -9.18
CA ASP A 24 -3.72 -13.23 -9.09
C ASP A 24 -3.07 -11.97 -8.49
N VAL A 25 -3.62 -10.78 -8.80
CA VAL A 25 -3.14 -9.51 -8.25
C VAL A 25 -3.49 -9.41 -6.76
N ARG A 26 -4.70 -9.82 -6.38
CA ARG A 26 -5.14 -9.84 -4.98
C ARG A 26 -4.29 -10.81 -4.15
N ASP A 27 -3.94 -11.96 -4.70
CA ASP A 27 -3.11 -12.95 -4.02
C ASP A 27 -1.70 -12.43 -3.78
N THR A 28 -1.05 -11.87 -4.81
CA THR A 28 0.28 -11.27 -4.66
C THR A 28 0.28 -10.12 -3.66
N PHE A 29 -0.70 -9.22 -3.73
CA PHE A 29 -0.77 -8.09 -2.81
C PHE A 29 -1.12 -8.56 -1.39
N GLY A 30 -2.03 -9.50 -1.24
CA GLY A 30 -2.39 -10.09 0.06
C GLY A 30 -1.19 -10.75 0.73
N TYR A 31 -0.42 -11.55 -0.01
CA TYR A 31 0.78 -12.18 0.51
C TYR A 31 1.86 -11.16 0.88
N ALA A 32 2.07 -10.15 0.04
CA ALA A 32 3.04 -9.10 0.33
C ALA A 32 2.68 -8.27 1.57
N LEU A 33 1.39 -7.96 1.76
CA LEU A 33 0.88 -7.29 2.94
C LEU A 33 1.00 -8.17 4.19
N HIS A 34 0.70 -9.46 4.07
CA HIS A 34 0.90 -10.41 5.17
C HIS A 34 2.37 -10.47 5.60
N LEU A 35 3.31 -10.56 4.65
CA LEU A 35 4.75 -10.50 4.96
C LEU A 35 5.10 -9.21 5.71
N ALA A 36 4.56 -8.05 5.29
CA ALA A 36 4.77 -6.81 5.99
C ALA A 36 4.24 -6.83 7.45
N GLN A 37 3.09 -7.47 7.69
CA GLN A 37 2.54 -7.61 9.04
C GLN A 37 3.44 -8.42 9.99
N ILE A 38 4.16 -9.42 9.47
CA ILE A 38 5.11 -10.24 10.23
C ILE A 38 6.56 -9.72 10.18
N GLY A 39 6.77 -8.47 9.73
CA GLY A 39 8.10 -7.86 9.65
C GLY A 39 8.97 -8.31 8.47
N GLY A 40 8.43 -9.15 7.59
CA GLY A 40 9.04 -9.51 6.32
C GLY A 40 8.81 -8.47 5.22
N LYS A 41 9.34 -8.74 4.04
CA LYS A 41 9.22 -7.89 2.86
C LYS A 41 9.12 -8.74 1.60
N HIS A 42 8.09 -8.50 0.80
CA HIS A 42 7.93 -9.17 -0.49
C HIS A 42 9.01 -8.74 -1.48
N ALA A 43 9.41 -9.62 -2.40
CA ALA A 43 10.43 -9.32 -3.40
C ALA A 43 10.06 -8.13 -4.32
N GLN A 44 8.77 -7.96 -4.59
CA GLN A 44 8.24 -6.85 -5.40
C GLN A 44 7.98 -5.56 -4.59
N ALA A 45 8.09 -5.62 -3.26
CA ALA A 45 7.88 -4.45 -2.42
C ALA A 45 9.10 -3.53 -2.47
N LYS A 46 8.91 -2.27 -2.85
CA LYS A 46 9.99 -1.28 -3.00
C LYS A 46 9.58 0.09 -2.46
N PRO A 47 10.53 0.93 -2.03
CA PRO A 47 10.19 2.29 -1.61
C PRO A 47 9.50 3.06 -2.74
N LEU A 48 8.39 3.72 -2.41
CA LEU A 48 7.66 4.57 -3.34
C LEU A 48 8.52 5.79 -3.68
N LYS A 49 8.93 5.92 -4.95
CA LYS A 49 9.72 7.07 -5.41
C LYS A 49 8.88 8.34 -5.49
N GLY A 50 9.51 9.49 -5.22
CA GLY A 50 8.87 10.80 -5.32
C GLY A 50 8.05 11.21 -4.09
N PHE A 51 8.02 10.37 -3.05
CA PHE A 51 7.64 10.76 -1.70
C PHE A 51 8.91 10.95 -0.88
N GLY A 52 9.03 12.08 -0.16
CA GLY A 52 10.21 12.46 0.61
C GLY A 52 10.48 11.59 1.85
N SER A 53 9.82 10.44 2.00
CA SER A 53 10.00 9.50 3.11
C SER A 53 10.16 8.07 2.59
N ALA A 54 11.17 7.36 3.11
CA ALA A 54 11.45 5.96 2.77
C ALA A 54 10.43 4.96 3.36
N ASP A 55 9.48 5.45 4.17
CA ASP A 55 8.52 4.62 4.91
C ASP A 55 7.26 4.27 4.11
N LEU A 56 7.16 4.78 2.88
CA LEU A 56 6.13 4.38 1.92
C LEU A 56 6.66 3.30 1.01
N VAL A 57 5.93 2.19 0.95
CA VAL A 57 6.30 1.02 0.18
C VAL A 57 5.20 0.76 -0.84
N GLU A 58 5.59 0.53 -2.09
CA GLU A 58 4.70 0.08 -3.15
C GLU A 58 5.01 -1.38 -3.51
N ILE A 59 3.96 -2.16 -3.75
CA ILE A 59 4.01 -3.45 -4.44
C ILE A 59 3.53 -3.19 -5.87
N VAL A 60 4.21 -3.75 -6.85
CA VAL A 60 3.87 -3.61 -8.27
C VAL A 60 3.67 -4.99 -8.86
N GLU A 61 2.51 -5.22 -9.47
CA GLU A 61 2.16 -6.47 -10.14
C GLU A 61 1.64 -6.17 -11.54
N ASP A 62 2.11 -6.90 -12.55
CA ASP A 62 1.67 -6.74 -13.93
C ASP A 62 0.77 -7.92 -14.32
N PHE A 63 -0.44 -7.64 -14.81
CA PHE A 63 -1.41 -8.66 -15.19
C PHE A 63 -2.07 -8.30 -16.52
N LYS A 64 -1.93 -9.17 -17.52
CA LYS A 64 -2.54 -9.04 -18.86
C LYS A 64 -2.33 -7.67 -19.54
N GLY A 65 -1.14 -7.09 -19.37
CA GLY A 65 -0.78 -5.80 -19.98
C GLY A 65 -1.13 -4.57 -19.14
N ASP A 66 -1.77 -4.77 -17.99
CA ASP A 66 -2.05 -3.73 -17.00
C ASP A 66 -1.08 -3.81 -15.82
N THR A 67 -0.67 -2.66 -15.29
CA THR A 67 0.16 -2.57 -14.09
C THR A 67 -0.71 -2.16 -12.89
N PHE A 68 -0.72 -2.97 -11.84
CA PHE A 68 -1.40 -2.72 -10.59
C PHE A 68 -0.40 -2.33 -9.50
N ARG A 69 -0.85 -1.52 -8.54
CA ARG A 69 -0.04 -1.11 -7.39
C ARG A 69 -0.85 -1.11 -6.11
N ALA A 70 -0.20 -1.54 -5.03
CA ALA A 70 -0.66 -1.32 -3.67
C ALA A 70 0.39 -0.52 -2.90
N VAL A 71 -0.02 0.53 -2.21
CA VAL A 71 0.86 1.41 -1.42
C VAL A 71 0.49 1.30 0.04
N TYR A 72 1.49 1.02 0.87
CA TYR A 72 1.33 0.92 2.32
C TYR A 72 2.48 1.61 3.05
N THR A 73 2.30 1.87 4.34
CA THR A 73 3.36 2.41 5.19
C THR A 73 3.67 1.51 6.38
N VAL A 74 4.96 1.44 6.70
CA VAL A 74 5.53 0.73 7.84
C VAL A 74 6.03 1.67 8.94
N ARG A 75 5.82 2.99 8.79
CA ARG A 75 6.34 4.04 9.68
C ARG A 75 5.91 3.85 11.14
N PHE A 76 4.71 3.31 11.34
CA PHE A 76 4.13 3.11 12.66
C PHE A 76 4.48 1.69 13.11
N GLN A 77 5.46 1.57 14.00
CA GLN A 77 6.09 0.27 14.34
C GLN A 77 5.08 -0.85 14.59
N GLU A 78 3.93 -0.54 15.20
CA GLU A 78 2.90 -1.51 15.58
C GLU A 78 1.76 -1.68 14.56
N LYS A 79 1.62 -0.81 13.54
CA LYS A 79 0.45 -0.80 12.64
C LYS A 79 0.87 -0.65 11.18
N ILE A 80 0.28 -1.47 10.31
CA ILE A 80 0.40 -1.31 8.85
C ILE A 80 -0.83 -0.56 8.34
N TYR A 81 -0.62 0.44 7.48
CA TYR A 81 -1.72 1.11 6.79
C TYR A 81 -1.59 0.92 5.30
N VAL A 82 -2.62 0.35 4.67
CA VAL A 82 -2.75 0.32 3.22
C VAL A 82 -3.44 1.59 2.77
N LEU A 83 -2.68 2.44 2.09
CA LEU A 83 -3.09 3.78 1.70
C LEU A 83 -3.83 3.75 0.37
N HIS A 84 -3.41 2.96 -0.60
CA HIS A 84 -4.03 2.98 -1.93
C HIS A 84 -3.79 1.69 -2.69
N SER A 85 -4.79 1.22 -3.42
CA SER A 85 -4.70 0.09 -4.34
C SER A 85 -5.30 0.56 -5.66
N PHE A 86 -4.55 0.46 -6.76
CA PHE A 86 -5.01 0.98 -8.06
C PHE A 86 -4.36 0.28 -9.24
N GLN A 87 -5.09 0.22 -10.35
CA GLN A 87 -4.51 -0.01 -11.67
C GLN A 87 -3.88 1.29 -12.16
N LYS A 88 -2.58 1.29 -12.42
CA LYS A 88 -1.90 2.40 -13.10
C LYS A 88 -2.42 2.45 -14.54
N LYS A 89 -3.24 3.44 -14.83
CA LYS A 89 -3.63 3.75 -16.21
C LYS A 89 -2.39 4.19 -17.00
N ALA A 90 -2.32 3.82 -18.27
CA ALA A 90 -1.18 4.10 -19.15
C ALA A 90 -0.99 5.60 -19.38
N THR A 91 -0.31 6.27 -18.47
CA THR A 91 0.34 7.57 -18.69
C THR A 91 1.82 7.33 -18.96
N GLN A 92 2.38 8.06 -19.92
CA GLN A 92 3.80 8.03 -20.29
C GLN A 92 4.71 7.91 -19.06
N GLY A 93 5.50 6.84 -18.97
CA GLY A 93 6.54 6.65 -17.96
C GLY A 93 6.21 5.75 -16.75
N ILE A 94 7.23 5.54 -15.92
CA ILE A 94 7.26 4.59 -14.79
C ILE A 94 6.71 5.23 -13.48
N ARG A 95 6.57 6.56 -13.45
CA ARG A 95 6.15 7.30 -12.26
C ARG A 95 4.67 7.05 -11.93
N THR A 96 4.36 7.07 -10.64
CA THR A 96 2.97 7.10 -10.17
C THR A 96 2.32 8.41 -10.60
N PRO A 97 1.12 8.38 -11.21
CA PRO A 97 0.42 9.60 -11.64
C PRO A 97 0.15 10.55 -10.47
N LYS A 98 0.18 11.87 -10.73
CA LYS A 98 -0.06 12.90 -9.71
C LYS A 98 -1.37 12.69 -8.92
N PRO A 99 -2.52 12.34 -9.53
CA PRO A 99 -3.76 12.10 -8.79
C PRO A 99 -3.64 10.96 -7.76
N ASP A 100 -2.89 9.90 -8.07
CA ASP A 100 -2.67 8.79 -7.13
C ASP A 100 -1.71 9.22 -6.02
N MET A 101 -0.69 10.04 -6.34
CA MET A 101 0.21 10.63 -5.34
C MET A 101 -0.54 11.52 -4.35
N ASP A 102 -1.46 12.34 -4.84
CA ASP A 102 -2.27 13.24 -4.00
C ASP A 102 -3.17 12.42 -3.05
N LYS A 103 -3.82 11.36 -3.55
CA LYS A 103 -4.60 10.42 -2.71
C LYS A 103 -3.74 9.76 -1.63
N ILE A 104 -2.54 9.30 -1.98
CA ILE A 104 -1.60 8.71 -1.02
C ILE A 104 -1.26 9.72 0.08
N HIS A 105 -1.03 10.99 -0.29
CA HIS A 105 -0.69 12.04 0.66
C HIS A 105 -1.83 12.34 1.65
N GLU A 106 -3.06 12.46 1.16
CA GLU A 106 -4.25 12.68 1.99
C GLU A 106 -4.49 11.52 2.96
N ARG A 107 -4.40 10.29 2.45
CA ARG A 107 -4.62 9.08 3.24
C ARG A 107 -3.50 8.83 4.25
N LEU A 108 -2.26 9.24 3.95
CA LEU A 108 -1.16 9.21 4.92
C LEU A 108 -1.43 10.17 6.09
N LYS A 109 -1.92 11.39 5.83
CA LYS A 109 -2.31 12.33 6.90
C LYS A 109 -3.39 11.74 7.81
N TRP A 110 -4.38 11.04 7.23
CA TRP A 110 -5.38 10.32 8.01
C TRP A 110 -4.73 9.22 8.87
N ALA A 111 -3.87 8.39 8.29
CA ALA A 111 -3.17 7.32 9.01
C ALA A 111 -2.30 7.85 10.16
N GLU A 112 -1.64 9.00 9.98
CA GLU A 112 -0.89 9.69 11.04
C GLU A 112 -1.79 10.11 12.20
N ARG A 113 -3.00 10.63 11.92
CA ARG A 113 -3.96 11.01 12.96
C ARG A 113 -4.47 9.79 13.71
N HIS A 114 -4.82 8.72 13.02
CA HIS A 114 -5.27 7.47 13.63
C HIS A 114 -4.15 6.81 14.46
N ALA A 115 -2.91 6.81 13.95
CA ALA A 115 -1.76 6.30 14.68
C ALA A 115 -1.47 7.08 15.98
N LYS A 116 -1.76 8.39 15.99
CA LYS A 116 -1.65 9.26 17.17
C LYS A 116 -2.86 9.18 18.12
N GLY A 117 -3.89 8.38 17.80
CA GLY A 117 -5.13 8.29 18.59
C GLY A 117 -6.00 9.55 18.53
N VAL A 118 -5.83 10.39 17.50
CA VAL A 118 -6.61 11.62 17.31
C VAL A 118 -7.97 11.35 16.67
N ILE A 119 -8.10 10.20 16.01
CA ILE A 119 -9.32 9.71 15.37
C ILE A 119 -9.43 8.21 15.61
N GLU A 120 -10.67 7.73 15.67
CA GLU A 120 -11.02 6.30 15.79
C GLU A 120 -11.00 5.58 14.45
#